data_AF-A0A6H9HDJ4-F1
#
_entry.id   AF-A0A6H9HDJ4-F1
#
_cell.length_a   1.000
_cell.length_b   1.000
_cell.length_c   1.000
_cell.angle_alpha   90.00
_cell.angle_beta   90.00
_cell.angle_gamma   90.00
#
_symmetry.space_group_name_H-M   'P 1'
#
loop_
_entity.id
_entity.type
_entity.pdbx_description
1 polymer ?
#
loop_
_entity_poly.entity_id
_entity_poly.type
_entity_poly.pdbx_seq_one_letter_code
_entity_poly.pdbx_strand_id
1 'polypeptide(L)' 'MLLNNTELSALADYLVCEIDCSAEYEDDQFAVTFSGVRCYVERYRDEFRVEVGHEDDVVFLPRI' A
#
# COMPACT_ATOMS: atom_id res chain seq x y z
N MET A 1 6.10 5.05 13.79
CA MET A 1 6.72 3.70 13.80
C MET A 1 6.69 3.21 12.38
N LEU A 2 7.82 2.76 11.85
CA LEU A 2 7.90 2.12 10.55
C LEU A 2 7.36 0.69 10.65
N LEU A 3 6.65 0.24 9.63
CA LEU A 3 6.20 -1.14 9.51
C LEU A 3 7.41 -2.06 9.28
N ASN A 4 7.43 -3.20 9.94
CA ASN A 4 8.45 -4.22 9.68
C ASN A 4 8.07 -5.10 8.46
N ASN A 5 8.99 -5.94 7.98
CA ASN A 5 8.78 -6.76 6.78
C ASN A 5 7.52 -7.65 6.84
N THR A 6 7.18 -8.19 8.02
CA THR A 6 5.98 -9.01 8.19
C THR A 6 4.72 -8.15 8.04
N GLU A 7 4.73 -6.95 8.61
CA GLU A 7 3.62 -6.00 8.51
C GLU A 7 3.48 -5.45 7.09
N LEU A 8 4.58 -5.22 6.37
CA LEU A 8 4.58 -4.82 4.96
C LEU A 8 4.00 -5.92 4.06
N SER A 9 4.32 -7.19 4.32
CA SER A 9 3.71 -8.31 3.60
C SER A 9 2.21 -8.39 3.86
N ALA A 10 1.78 -8.24 5.11
CA ALA A 10 0.36 -8.22 5.46
C ALA A 10 -0.38 -7.01 4.87
N LEU A 11 0.31 -5.87 4.73
CA LEU A 11 -0.22 -4.69 4.04
C LEU A 11 -0.40 -4.98 2.55
N ALA A 12 0.56 -5.63 1.89
CA ALA A 12 0.42 -6.03 0.48
C ALA A 12 -0.81 -6.95 0.29
N ASP A 13 -0.94 -7.97 1.14
CA ASP A 13 -2.10 -8.88 1.11
C ASP A 13 -3.42 -8.13 1.32
N TYR A 14 -3.47 -7.19 2.27
CA TYR A 14 -4.65 -6.35 2.51
C TYR A 14 -5.00 -5.48 1.30
N LEU A 15 -4.01 -4.84 0.69
CA LEU A 15 -4.23 -4.00 -0.49
C LEU A 15 -4.78 -4.84 -1.64
N VAL A 16 -4.22 -6.02 -1.90
CA VAL A 16 -4.69 -6.93 -2.95
C VAL A 16 -6.08 -7.50 -2.65
N CYS A 17 -6.34 -7.96 -1.43
CA CYS A 17 -7.59 -8.65 -1.12
C CYS A 17 -8.78 -7.71 -0.92
N GLU A 18 -8.55 -6.55 -0.30
CA GLU A 18 -9.63 -5.69 0.21
C GLU A 18 -9.77 -4.38 -0.58
N ILE A 19 -8.71 -3.90 -1.24
CA ILE A 19 -8.70 -2.60 -1.92
C ILE A 19 -8.61 -2.77 -3.45
N ASP A 20 -7.98 -3.82 -3.93
CA ASP A 20 -7.62 -4.03 -5.32
C ASP A 20 -8.72 -4.74 -6.14
N CYS A 21 -9.92 -4.17 -6.15
CA CYS A 21 -11.09 -4.82 -6.71
C CYS A 21 -11.41 -4.45 -8.18
N SER A 22 -10.66 -3.55 -8.84
CA SER A 22 -10.95 -3.19 -10.25
C SER A 22 -9.78 -2.53 -10.98
N ALA A 23 -9.57 -2.95 -12.23
CA ALA A 23 -8.63 -2.33 -13.18
C ALA A 23 -9.08 -0.93 -13.64
N GLU A 24 -10.31 -0.51 -13.36
CA GLU A 24 -10.79 0.85 -13.66
C GLU A 24 -10.24 1.90 -12.68
N TYR A 25 -9.62 1.47 -11.57
CA TYR A 25 -9.03 2.35 -10.57
C TYR A 25 -7.49 2.30 -10.55
N GLU A 26 -6.88 1.88 -11.67
CA GLU A 26 -5.45 2.02 -11.90
C GLU A 26 -5.05 3.52 -11.92
N ASP A 27 -3.86 3.83 -11.41
CA ASP A 27 -3.31 5.19 -11.24
C ASP A 27 -4.04 6.09 -10.23
N ASP A 28 -4.80 5.49 -9.30
CA ASP A 28 -5.46 6.21 -8.22
C ASP A 28 -4.60 6.30 -6.94
N GLN A 29 -4.85 7.35 -6.14
CA GLN A 29 -4.17 7.61 -4.88
C GLN A 29 -5.16 7.72 -3.72
N PHE A 30 -4.91 6.98 -2.64
CA PHE A 30 -5.73 7.04 -1.44
C PHE A 30 -4.88 6.81 -0.19
N ALA A 31 -5.48 6.99 0.98
CA ALA A 31 -4.77 6.81 2.24
C ALA A 31 -5.53 5.88 3.18
N VAL A 32 -4.82 4.90 3.73
CA VAL A 32 -5.33 3.91 4.68
C VAL A 32 -4.59 4.03 6.01
N THR A 33 -5.21 3.55 7.08
CA THR A 33 -4.54 3.39 8.37
C THR A 33 -4.40 1.90 8.63
N PHE A 34 -3.17 1.39 8.62
CA PHE A 34 -2.86 -0.03 8.79
C PHE A 34 -1.98 -0.21 10.03
N SER A 35 -2.36 -1.10 10.96
CA SER A 35 -1.67 -1.30 12.24
C SER A 35 -1.37 0.00 13.01
N GLY A 36 -2.26 0.99 12.91
CA GLY A 36 -2.10 2.30 13.55
C GLY A 36 -1.14 3.26 12.83
N VAL A 37 -0.59 2.89 11.67
CA VAL A 37 0.27 3.71 10.83
C VAL A 37 -0.50 4.23 9.62
N ARG A 38 -0.40 5.53 9.35
CA ARG A 38 -0.99 6.14 8.15
C ARG A 38 -0.13 5.80 6.94
N CYS A 39 -0.75 5.21 5.92
CA CYS A 39 -0.11 4.83 4.67
C CYS A 39 -0.79 5.58 3.53
N TYR A 40 0.00 6.26 2.69
CA TYR A 40 -0.47 6.84 1.44
C TYR A 40 -0.12 5.88 0.32
N VAL A 41 -1.12 5.45 -0.43
CA VAL A 41 -1.00 4.36 -1.40
C VAL A 41 -1.33 4.91 -2.77
N GLU A 42 -0.40 4.73 -3.69
CA GLU A 42 -0.62 4.92 -5.11
C GLU A 42 -0.69 3.54 -5.78
N ARG A 43 -1.73 3.32 -6.57
CA ARG A 43 -1.92 2.07 -7.30
C ARG A 43 -1.34 2.18 -8.69
N TYR A 44 -0.40 1.31 -9.00
CA TYR A 44 0.04 1.07 -10.35
C TYR A 44 -0.45 -0.30 -10.82
N ARG A 45 -0.29 -0.55 -12.12
CA ARG A 45 -0.71 -1.81 -12.74
C ARG A 45 -0.13 -3.05 -12.05
N ASP A 46 1.16 -3.04 -11.73
CA ASP A 46 1.88 -4.22 -11.25
C ASP A 46 2.33 -4.11 -9.78
N GLU A 47 2.20 -2.93 -9.17
CA GLU A 47 2.70 -2.64 -7.82
C GLU A 47 1.91 -1.53 -7.11
N PHE A 48 2.10 -1.44 -5.80
CA PHE A 48 1.64 -0.33 -4.97
C PHE A 48 2.86 0.47 -4.49
N ARG A 49 2.88 1.77 -4.75
CA ARG A 49 3.82 2.68 -4.07
C ARG A 49 3.17 3.13 -2.78
N VAL A 50 3.82 2.87 -1.66
CA VAL A 50 3.28 3.16 -0.33
C VAL A 50 4.25 4.06 0.43
N GLU A 51 3.78 5.24 0.83
CA GLU A 51 4.48 6.10 1.78
C GLU A 51 4.00 5.78 3.19
N VAL A 52 4.90 5.30 4.05
CA VAL A 52 4.60 4.81 5.39
C VAL A 52 4.90 5.89 6.43
N GLY A 53 3.89 6.67 6.80
CA GLY A 53 3.97 7.66 7.88
C GLY A 53 4.71 8.97 7.54
N HIS A 54 5.73 8.96 6.67
CA HIS A 54 6.46 10.14 6.18
C HIS A 54 6.72 10.03 4.67
N GLU A 55 6.91 11.17 4.00
CA GLU A 55 7.13 11.26 2.55
C GLU A 55 8.40 10.53 2.07
N ASP A 56 9.37 10.32 2.96
CA ASP A 56 10.64 9.66 2.66
C ASP A 56 10.61 8.14 2.82
N ASP A 57 9.60 7.59 3.53
CA ASP A 57 9.49 6.18 3.88
C ASP A 57 8.66 5.43 2.82
N VAL A 58 9.18 5.41 1.60
CA VAL A 58 8.51 4.84 0.42
C VAL A 58 8.89 3.37 0.23
N VAL A 59 7.89 2.50 0.11
CA VAL A 59 8.05 1.09 -0.24
C VAL A 59 7.20 0.73 -1.44
N PHE A 60 7.72 -0.16 -2.28
CA PHE A 60 6.99 -0.72 -3.42
C PHE A 60 6.57 -2.14 -3.07
N LEU A 61 5.26 -2.37 -3.04
CA LEU A 61 4.67 -3.67 -2.73
C LEU A 61 4.15 -4.31 -4.01
N PRO A 62 4.53 -5.56 -4.33
CA PRO A 62 4.03 -6.22 -5.52
C PRO A 62 2.52 -6.51 -5.40
N ARG A 63 1.83 -6.45 -6.54
CA ARG A 63 0.40 -6.82 -6.65
C ARG A 63 0.20 -8.34 -6.81
N ILE A 64 1.28 -9.08 -7.13
CA ILE A 64 1.32 -10.54 -7.35
C ILE A 64 2.71 -11.11 -7.01
#